data_AF-A0A850NNH8-F1
#
_entry.id   AF-A0A850NNH8-F1
#
_cell.length_a   1.000
_cell.length_b   1.000
_cell.length_c   1.000
_cell.angle_alpha   90.00
_cell.angle_beta   90.00
_cell.angle_gamma   90.00
#
_symmetry.space_group_name_H-M   'P 1'
#
loop_
_entity.id
_entity.type
_entity.pdbx_description
1 polymer ?
#
loop_
_entity_poly.entity_id
_entity_poly.type
_entity_poly.pdbx_seq_one_letter_code
_entity_poly.pdbx_strand_id
1 'polypeptide(L)' 'MVFDRDFYVRENPDVLMSGLDPATHYRNYGCMELRAPNPDFNPRAYLVANPDLQGFAGDLFLHYIFYGANEGRLLR' A
#
# COMPACT_ATOMS: atom_id res chain seq x y z
N MET A 1 -10.29 5.33 -4.35
CA MET A 1 -8.91 4.81 -4.23
C MET A 1 -9.00 3.30 -4.15
N VAL A 2 -8.35 2.56 -5.05
CA VAL A 2 -8.53 1.11 -5.21
C VAL A 2 -7.19 0.43 -5.50
N PHE A 3 -7.08 -0.89 -5.30
CA PHE A 3 -5.92 -1.65 -5.76
C PHE A 3 -5.90 -1.69 -7.29
N ASP A 4 -4.74 -1.40 -7.88
CA ASP A 4 -4.51 -1.45 -9.33
C ASP A 4 -3.55 -2.60 -9.65
N ARG A 5 -4.11 -3.66 -10.24
CA ARG A 5 -3.37 -4.89 -10.58
C ARG A 5 -2.25 -4.62 -11.57
N ASP A 6 -2.52 -3.87 -12.63
CA ASP A 6 -1.59 -3.66 -13.74
C ASP A 6 -0.43 -2.78 -13.30
N PHE A 7 -0.74 -1.73 -12.53
CA PHE A 7 0.27 -0.93 -11.85
C PHE A 7 1.11 -1.79 -10.91
N TYR A 8 0.47 -2.59 -10.04
CA TYR A 8 1.16 -3.35 -9.01
C TYR A 8 2.13 -4.37 -9.61
N VAL A 9 1.71 -5.12 -10.63
CA VAL A 9 2.57 -6.09 -11.33
C VAL A 9 3.72 -5.40 -12.07
N ARG A 10 3.46 -4.26 -12.71
CA ARG A 10 4.48 -3.51 -13.44
C ARG A 10 5.58 -2.96 -12.51
N GLU A 11 5.20 -2.49 -11.31
CA GLU A 11 6.16 -2.04 -10.29
C GLU A 11 6.82 -3.19 -9.52
N ASN A 12 6.20 -4.37 -9.51
CA ASN A 12 6.64 -5.54 -8.76
C ASN A 12 6.67 -6.80 -9.64
N PRO A 13 7.59 -6.90 -10.63
CA PRO A 13 7.63 -8.04 -11.55
C PRO A 13 7.89 -9.38 -10.86
N ASP A 14 8.51 -9.38 -9.68
CA ASP A 14 8.73 -10.56 -8.83
C ASP A 14 7.43 -11.22 -8.38
N VAL A 15 6.33 -10.45 -8.29
CA VAL A 15 4.99 -10.97 -7.97
C VAL A 15 4.55 -12.01 -9.00
N LEU A 16 4.93 -11.85 -10.28
CA LEU A 16 4.61 -12.83 -11.32
C LEU A 16 5.29 -14.18 -11.07
N MET A 17 6.50 -14.15 -10.51
CA MET A 17 7.26 -15.37 -10.18
C MET A 17 6.72 -16.08 -8.93
N SER A 18 5.96 -15.37 -8.08
CA SER A 18 5.34 -15.95 -6.88
C SER A 18 4.21 -16.95 -7.20
N GLY A 19 3.62 -16.88 -8.40
CA GLY A 19 2.45 -17.66 -8.79
C GLY A 19 1.15 -17.26 -8.08
N LEU A 20 1.18 -16.24 -7.22
CA LEU A 20 0.00 -15.72 -6.53
C LEU A 20 -0.74 -14.71 -7.40
N ASP A 21 -2.05 -14.60 -7.18
CA ASP A 21 -2.80 -13.44 -7.66
C ASP A 21 -2.21 -12.14 -7.05
N PRO A 22 -1.99 -11.07 -7.83
CA PRO A 22 -1.36 -9.85 -7.33
C PRO A 22 -2.06 -9.21 -6.12
N ALA A 23 -3.39 -9.25 -6.04
CA ALA A 23 -4.10 -8.71 -4.88
C ALA A 23 -3.89 -9.59 -3.64
N THR A 24 -3.81 -10.92 -3.84
CA THR A 24 -3.45 -11.87 -2.77
C THR A 24 -2.03 -11.65 -2.28
N HIS A 25 -1.07 -11.45 -3.20
CA HIS A 25 0.30 -11.12 -2.84
C HIS A 25 0.36 -9.80 -2.06
N TYR A 26 -0.33 -8.76 -2.52
CA TYR A 26 -0.36 -7.48 -1.84
C TYR A 26 -0.86 -7.62 -0.40
N ARG A 27 -1.99 -8.29 -0.22
CA ARG A 27 -2.61 -8.49 1.09
C ARG A 27 -1.72 -9.29 2.06
N ASN A 28 -1.03 -10.31 1.57
CA ASN A 28 -0.24 -11.20 2.42
C ASN A 28 1.18 -10.68 2.70
N TYR A 29 1.74 -9.89 1.78
CA TYR A 29 3.14 -9.46 1.82
C TYR A 29 3.32 -7.99 1.46
N GLY A 30 2.74 -7.56 0.33
CA GLY A 30 3.04 -6.27 -0.27
C GLY A 30 2.74 -5.05 0.61
N CYS A 31 1.66 -5.09 1.39
CA CYS A 31 1.32 -4.01 2.32
C CYS A 31 2.38 -3.83 3.43
N MET A 32 2.92 -4.94 3.96
CA MET A 32 3.97 -4.94 4.99
C MET A 32 5.34 -4.58 4.42
N GLU A 33 5.58 -4.90 3.15
CA GLU A 33 6.78 -4.49 2.40
C GLU A 33 6.75 -3.02 1.94
N LEU A 34 5.67 -2.30 2.26
CA LEU A 34 5.43 -0.92 1.83
C LEU A 34 5.41 -0.76 0.30
N ARG A 35 4.93 -1.77 -0.42
CA ARG A 35 4.70 -1.70 -1.88
C ARG A 35 3.46 -0.87 -2.16
N ALA A 36 3.51 -0.02 -3.18
CA ALA A 36 2.39 0.83 -3.57
C ALA A 36 1.29 -0.01 -4.26
N PRO A 37 0.03 0.00 -3.79
CA PRO A 37 -1.07 -0.74 -4.40
C PRO A 37 -1.64 -0.09 -5.67
N ASN A 38 -1.37 1.20 -5.88
CA ASN A 38 -1.83 2.01 -7.01
C ASN A 38 -0.92 3.25 -7.18
N PRO A 39 -1.05 4.00 -8.29
CA PRO A 39 -0.24 5.20 -8.54
C PRO A 39 -0.45 6.35 -7.54
N ASP A 40 -1.62 6.40 -6.90
CA ASP A 40 -2.04 7.51 -6.05
C ASP A 40 -1.57 7.38 -4.60
N PHE A 41 -1.17 6.17 -4.17
CA PHE A 41 -0.73 5.90 -2.82
C PHE A 41 0.71 5.44 -2.75
N ASN A 42 1.51 6.14 -1.95
CA ASN A 42 2.84 5.68 -1.61
C ASN A 42 2.90 5.40 -0.11
N PRO A 43 2.87 4.13 0.34
CA PRO A 43 2.92 3.78 1.75
C PRO A 43 4.14 4.35 2.48
N ARG A 44 5.29 4.47 1.81
CA ARG A 44 6.51 5.04 2.40
C ARG A 44 6.36 6.54 2.63
N ALA A 45 5.87 7.28 1.63
CA ALA A 45 5.64 8.72 1.77
C ALA A 45 4.56 9.00 2.83
N TYR A 46 3.48 8.22 2.81
CA TYR A 46 2.43 8.29 3.82
C TYR A 46 2.99 8.05 5.23
N LEU A 47 3.83 7.04 5.44
CA LEU A 47 4.46 6.77 6.73
C LEU A 47 5.40 7.91 7.18
N VAL A 48 6.15 8.51 6.26
CA VAL A 48 7.02 9.67 6.55
C VAL A 48 6.21 10.89 6.99
N ALA A 49 5.08 11.15 6.31
CA ALA A 49 4.19 12.26 6.65
C ALA A 49 3.41 12.04 7.96
N ASN A 50 3.32 10.80 8.42
CA ASN A 50 2.52 10.36 9.55
C ASN A 50 3.37 9.58 10.56
N PRO A 51 4.27 10.26 11.30
CA PRO A 51 5.22 9.59 12.19
C PRO A 51 4.54 8.87 13.37
N ASP A 52 3.28 9.21 13.68
CA ASP A 52 2.44 8.49 14.64
C ASP A 52 2.15 7.04 14.22
N LEU A 53 2.27 6.72 12.93
CA LEU A 53 2.10 5.38 12.38
C LEU A 53 3.42 4.59 12.34
N GLN A 54 4.53 5.13 12.86
CA GLN A 54 5.77 4.35 12.98
C GLN A 54 5.54 3.13 13.88
N GLY A 55 5.90 1.94 13.37
CA GLY A 55 5.63 0.68 14.06
C GLY A 55 4.20 0.17 13.91
N PHE A 56 3.35 0.83 13.13
CA PHE A 56 2.03 0.31 12.77
C PHE A 56 2.20 -1.00 11.99
N ALA A 57 1.66 -2.08 12.54
CA ALA A 57 1.76 -3.42 11.96
C ALA A 57 0.64 -3.75 10.96
N GLY A 58 -0.14 -2.75 10.54
CA GLY A 58 -1.27 -2.91 9.63
C GLY A 58 -1.02 -2.33 8.24
N ASP A 59 -2.00 -2.51 7.36
CA ASP A 59 -1.96 -1.98 6.01
C ASP A 59 -2.23 -0.46 6.01
N LEU A 60 -1.21 0.33 5.65
CA LEU A 60 -1.29 1.78 5.56
C LEU A 60 -2.29 2.26 4.50
N PHE A 61 -2.52 1.48 3.44
CA PHE A 61 -3.51 1.82 2.43
C PHE A 61 -4.92 1.71 2.99
N LEU A 62 -5.22 0.65 3.75
CA LEU A 62 -6.48 0.52 4.45
C LEU A 62 -6.63 1.56 5.56
N HIS A 63 -5.56 1.86 6.29
CA HIS A 63 -5.57 2.95 7.28
C HIS A 63 -6.00 4.26 6.63
N TYR A 64 -5.42 4.61 5.49
CA TYR A 64 -5.81 5.83 4.77
C TYR A 64 -7.28 5.82 4.36
N ILE A 65 -7.77 4.71 3.77
CA ILE A 65 -9.15 4.58 3.31
C ILE A 65 -10.15 4.75 4.46
N PHE A 66 -9.89 4.12 5.61
CA PHE A 66 -10.85 4.09 6.72
C PHE A 66 -10.72 5.27 7.69
N TYR A 67 -9.54 5.86 7.80
CA TYR A 67 -9.26 6.91 8.80
C TYR A 67 -8.58 8.12 8.18
N GLY A 68 -7.45 7.92 7.49
CA GLY A 68 -6.56 9.01 7.09
C GLY A 68 -7.23 10.08 6.22
N ALA A 69 -8.12 9.69 5.30
CA ALA A 69 -8.88 10.64 4.49
C ALA A 69 -9.81 11.54 5.34
N ASN A 70 -10.48 10.98 6.35
CA ASN A 70 -11.34 11.75 7.26
C ASN A 70 -10.53 12.60 8.25
N GLU A 71 -9.30 12.19 8.55
CA GLU A 71 -8.34 12.95 9.36
C GLU A 71 -7.63 14.07 8.57
N GLY A 72 -7.87 14.18 7.27
CA GLY A 72 -7.23 15.18 6.40
C GLY A 72 -5.77 14.88 6.07
N ARG A 73 -5.32 13.64 6.26
CA ARG A 73 -3.95 13.21 5.90
C ARG A 73 -3.79 13.19 4.39
N LEU A 74 -2.61 13.55 3.90
CA LEU A 74 -2.27 13.49 2.48
C LEU A 74 -1.80 12.09 2.08
N LEU A 75 -1.94 11.76 0.80
CA LEU A 75 -1.59 10.46 0.21
C LEU A 75 -0.08 10.21 0.06
N ARG A 76 0.72 11.28 0.06
CA ARG A 76 2.16 11.33 -0.18
C ARG A 76 2.74 12.68 0.22
#